data_AF-A0A133URT4-F1
#
_entry.id   AF-A0A133URT4-F1
#
_cell.length_a   1.000
_cell.length_b   1.000
_cell.length_c   1.000
_cell.angle_alpha   90.00
_cell.angle_beta   90.00
_cell.angle_gamma   90.00
#
_symmetry.space_group_name_H-M   'P 1'
#
loop_
_entity.id
_entity.type
_entity.pdbx_description
1 polymer ?
#
loop_
_entity_poly.entity_id
_entity_poly.type
_entity_poly.pdbx_seq_one_letter_code
_entity_poly.pdbx_strand_id
1 'polypeptide(L)'
;MMSGRILVDINVPREVCERLEEVGYDVIYLTEVLPGDIEDEEILKWMEDNQTPILTRDKDFPENGGDLKITISSESCVKLTRRALRKLLDKQIFPNPLRGSWNAKKGKV
;
A
#
# COMPACT_ATOMS: atom_id res chain seq x y z
N MET A 1 2.91 -3.51 -15.07
CA MET A 1 2.21 -4.17 -13.94
C MET A 1 2.68 -3.49 -12.67
N MET A 2 1.78 -2.91 -11.87
CA MET A 2 2.14 -2.33 -10.57
C MET A 2 2.85 -3.39 -9.72
N SER A 3 3.98 -3.00 -9.11
CA SER A 3 4.70 -3.84 -8.15
C SER A 3 3.72 -4.27 -7.06
N GLY A 4 3.82 -5.50 -6.56
CA GLY A 4 2.96 -5.98 -5.46
C GLY A 4 3.30 -5.33 -4.11
N ARG A 5 4.05 -4.23 -4.14
CA ARG A 5 4.72 -3.58 -3.03
C ARG A 5 3.93 -2.34 -2.62
N ILE A 6 3.75 -2.14 -1.33
CA ILE A 6 2.94 -1.06 -0.77
C ILE A 6 3.77 -0.32 0.25
N LEU A 7 3.87 0.99 0.10
CA LEU A 7 4.45 1.88 1.09
C LEU A 7 3.40 2.15 2.17
N VAL A 8 3.79 2.13 3.44
CA VAL A 8 2.87 2.39 4.56
C VAL A 8 3.36 3.60 5.33
N ASP A 9 2.47 4.59 5.43
CA ASP A 9 2.72 5.86 6.10
C ASP A 9 2.95 5.71 7.62
N ILE A 10 3.68 6.65 8.21
CA ILE A 10 3.99 6.69 9.66
C ILE A 10 2.73 6.75 10.52
N ASN A 11 1.65 7.34 10.01
CA ASN A 11 0.39 7.47 10.73
C ASN A 11 -0.39 6.14 10.81
N VAL A 12 0.00 5.14 10.03
CA VAL A 12 -0.56 3.79 10.07
C VAL A 12 0.19 2.97 11.13
N PRO A 13 -0.52 2.32 12.08
CA PRO A 13 0.12 1.48 13.08
C PRO A 13 0.92 0.33 12.46
N ARG A 14 2.09 0.03 13.03
CA ARG A 14 2.99 -1.04 12.55
C ARG A 14 2.32 -2.43 12.53
N GLU A 15 1.42 -2.70 13.48
CA GLU A 15 0.59 -3.92 13.52
C GLU A 15 -0.24 -4.12 12.24
N VAL A 16 -0.64 -3.04 11.55
CA VAL A 16 -1.34 -3.15 10.27
C VAL A 16 -0.38 -3.63 9.17
N CYS A 17 0.87 -3.17 9.19
CA CYS A 17 1.92 -3.61 8.26
C CYS A 17 2.21 -5.10 8.44
N GLU A 18 2.48 -5.52 9.68
CA GLU A 18 2.77 -6.91 10.04
C GLU A 18 1.65 -7.85 9.56
N ARG A 19 0.39 -7.47 9.78
CA ARG A 19 -0.75 -8.26 9.28
C ARG A 19 -0.88 -8.31 7.76
N LEU A 20 -0.49 -7.24 7.06
CA LEU A 20 -0.50 -7.24 5.59
C LEU A 20 0.60 -8.16 5.05
N GLU A 21 1.78 -8.14 5.68
CA GLU A 21 2.89 -9.05 5.37
C GLU A 21 2.51 -10.52 5.64
N GLU A 22 1.87 -10.82 6.77
CA GLU A 22 1.36 -12.16 7.10
C GLU A 22 0.39 -12.70 6.03
N VAL A 23 -0.39 -11.82 5.41
CA VAL A 23 -1.32 -12.15 4.32
C VAL A 23 -0.62 -12.25 2.96
N GLY A 24 0.67 -11.92 2.89
CA GLY A 24 1.53 -12.08 1.73
C GLY A 24 1.64 -10.84 0.84
N TYR A 25 1.30 -9.65 1.35
CA TYR A 25 1.66 -8.40 0.68
C TYR A 25 3.15 -8.09 0.88
N ASP A 26 3.77 -7.44 -0.12
CA ASP A 26 5.10 -6.87 0.02
C ASP A 26 4.90 -5.45 0.58
N VAL A 27 5.34 -5.20 1.81
CA VAL A 27 5.06 -3.97 2.54
C VAL A 27 6.38 -3.31 2.90
N ILE A 28 6.44 -1.98 2.76
CA ILE A 28 7.57 -1.16 3.21
C ILE A 28 7.01 -0.10 4.13
N TYR A 29 7.54 0.01 5.34
CA TYR A 29 7.18 1.12 6.21
C TYR A 29 7.95 2.37 5.80
N LEU A 30 7.30 3.54 5.78
CA LEU A 30 7.89 4.77 5.22
C LEU A 30 9.29 5.06 5.74
N THR A 31 9.49 4.90 7.05
CA THR A 31 10.76 5.20 7.74
C THR A 31 11.89 4.22 7.44
N GLU A 32 11.62 3.13 6.71
CA GLU A 32 12.63 2.15 6.28
C GLU A 32 13.33 2.58 5.00
N VAL A 33 12.74 3.51 4.24
CA VAL A 33 13.26 3.98 2.94
C VAL A 33 13.41 5.50 2.88
N LEU A 34 12.68 6.24 3.70
CA LEU A 34 12.73 7.70 3.79
C LEU A 34 12.90 8.13 5.26
N PRO A 35 13.48 9.30 5.54
CA PRO A 35 13.46 9.90 6.88
C PRO A 35 12.03 10.05 7.44
N GLY A 36 11.88 10.05 8.77
CA GLY A 36 10.56 10.18 9.41
C GLY A 36 9.99 11.60 9.41
N ASP A 37 10.80 12.59 9.05
CA ASP A 37 10.47 14.01 8.90
C ASP A 37 10.42 14.46 7.43
N ILE A 38 10.34 13.50 6.50
CA ILE A 38 10.23 13.74 5.07
C ILE A 38 8.95 14.53 4.72
N GLU A 39 9.04 15.44 3.76
CA GLU A 39 7.88 16.20 3.26
C GLU A 39 7.03 15.35 2.29
N ASP A 40 5.71 15.59 2.27
CA ASP A 40 4.76 14.88 1.41
C ASP A 40 5.14 14.89 -0.08
N GLU A 41 5.73 15.99 -0.56
CA GLU A 41 6.19 16.14 -1.95
C GLU A 41 7.29 15.14 -2.31
N GLU A 42 8.21 14.86 -1.37
CA GLU A 42 9.28 13.90 -1.56
C GLU A 42 8.76 12.45 -1.46
N ILE A 43 7.79 12.21 -0.58
CA ILE A 43 7.07 10.91 -0.52
C ILE A 43 6.38 10.64 -1.86
N LEU A 44 5.67 11.63 -2.41
CA LEU A 44 4.98 11.52 -3.69
C LEU A 44 5.93 11.21 -4.84
N LYS A 45 7.03 11.95 -4.93
CA LYS A 45 8.06 11.71 -5.93
C LYS A 45 8.60 10.28 -5.83
N TRP A 46 8.88 9.81 -4.62
CA TRP A 46 9.32 8.44 -4.40
C TRP A 46 8.27 7.41 -4.85
N MET A 47 6.99 7.64 -4.53
CA MET A 47 5.89 6.76 -4.96
C MET A 47 5.79 6.68 -6.48
N GLU A 48 5.90 7.83 -7.18
CA GLU A 48 5.83 7.92 -8.63
C GLU A 48 7.04 7.24 -9.29
N ASP A 49 8.26 7.55 -8.84
CA ASP A 49 9.51 6.99 -9.35
C ASP A 49 9.54 5.46 -9.20
N ASN A 50 8.99 4.95 -8.09
CA ASN A 50 8.95 3.51 -7.78
C ASN A 50 7.64 2.82 -8.18
N GLN A 51 6.68 3.55 -8.75
CA GLN A 51 5.33 3.07 -9.07
C GLN A 51 4.68 2.29 -7.91
N THR A 52 4.87 2.78 -6.68
CA THR A 52 4.53 2.10 -5.43
C THR A 52 3.42 2.86 -4.71
N PRO A 53 2.23 2.26 -4.49
CA PRO A 53 1.14 2.90 -3.80
C PRO A 53 1.43 3.09 -2.30
N ILE A 54 0.91 4.19 -1.73
CA ILE A 54 0.96 4.46 -0.29
C ILE A 54 -0.36 4.15 0.39
N LEU A 55 -0.29 3.42 1.50
CA LEU A 55 -1.35 3.26 2.47
C LEU A 55 -1.19 4.32 3.56
N THR A 56 -2.11 5.29 3.62
CA THR A 56 -2.05 6.39 4.59
C THR A 56 -3.36 6.57 5.35
N ARG A 57 -3.28 7.11 6.57
CA ARG A 57 -4.42 7.60 7.35
C ARG A 57 -4.61 9.11 7.20
N ASP A 58 -3.62 9.79 6.65
CA ASP A 58 -3.68 11.21 6.38
C ASP A 58 -4.65 11.47 5.21
N LYS A 59 -5.62 12.34 5.46
CA LYS A 59 -6.59 12.76 4.46
C LYS A 59 -6.04 13.90 3.62
N ASP A 60 -5.22 14.74 4.23
CA ASP A 60 -4.65 15.96 3.69
C ASP A 60 -3.42 15.68 2.83
N PHE A 61 -2.86 14.46 2.91
CA PHE A 61 -1.82 13.97 2.00
C PHE A 61 -2.20 14.28 0.54
N PRO A 62 -1.31 14.85 -0.30
CA PRO A 62 -1.77 15.51 -1.52
C PRO A 62 -2.44 14.55 -2.50
N GLU A 63 -3.50 15.01 -3.17
CA GLU A 63 -4.24 14.21 -4.17
C GLU A 63 -3.41 13.93 -5.44
N ASN A 64 -2.29 14.63 -5.62
CA ASN A 64 -1.38 14.49 -6.75
C ASN A 64 -0.83 13.07 -6.88
N GLY A 65 -0.78 12.30 -5.78
CA GLY A 65 -0.45 10.88 -5.79
C GLY A 65 -1.49 9.99 -6.49
N GLY A 66 -2.62 10.55 -6.92
CA GLY A 66 -3.60 9.92 -7.81
C GLY A 66 -3.97 8.49 -7.43
N ASP A 67 -3.83 7.57 -8.38
CA ASP A 67 -4.15 6.15 -8.20
C ASP A 67 -3.23 5.40 -7.24
N LEU A 68 -2.09 5.98 -6.86
CA LEU A 68 -1.14 5.41 -5.91
C LEU A 68 -1.53 5.71 -4.45
N LYS A 69 -2.42 6.68 -4.18
CA LYS A 69 -2.90 6.99 -2.84
C LYS A 69 -3.99 6.01 -2.39
N ILE A 70 -3.82 5.42 -1.20
CA ILE A 70 -4.79 4.52 -0.56
C ILE A 70 -5.08 5.00 0.87
N THR A 71 -6.15 5.79 1.02
CA THR A 71 -6.56 6.30 2.35
C THR A 71 -7.39 5.28 3.12
N ILE A 72 -7.01 4.97 4.35
CA ILE A 72 -7.80 4.18 5.31
C ILE A 72 -8.21 5.03 6.52
N SER A 73 -9.44 4.85 6.99
CA SER A 73 -9.94 5.51 8.19
C SER A 73 -10.69 4.53 9.10
N SER A 74 -10.18 4.33 10.31
CA SER A 74 -10.82 3.63 11.42
C SER A 74 -10.03 3.82 12.73
N GLU A 75 -10.67 3.60 13.87
CA GLU A 75 -10.05 3.72 15.20
C GLU A 75 -9.37 2.43 15.67
N SER A 76 -9.80 1.24 15.18
CA SER A 76 -9.21 -0.04 15.60
C SER A 76 -8.33 -0.67 14.52
N CYS A 77 -7.19 -1.23 14.93
CA CYS A 77 -6.24 -1.90 14.03
C CYS A 77 -6.90 -3.00 13.19
N VAL A 78 -7.77 -3.82 13.79
CA VAL A 78 -8.50 -4.88 13.07
C VAL A 78 -9.37 -4.31 11.93
N LYS A 79 -10.07 -3.20 12.18
CA LYS A 79 -10.89 -2.53 11.16
C LYS A 79 -10.01 -1.84 10.11
N LEU A 80 -8.87 -1.26 10.51
CA LEU A 80 -7.87 -0.69 9.61
C LEU A 80 -7.33 -1.75 8.65
N THR A 81 -6.87 -2.91 9.15
CA THR A 81 -6.39 -4.03 8.33
C THR A 81 -7.46 -4.49 7.34
N ARG A 82 -8.69 -4.72 7.79
CA ARG A 82 -9.79 -5.12 6.88
C ARG A 82 -10.06 -4.08 5.80
N ARG A 83 -9.99 -2.79 6.12
CA ARG A 83 -10.21 -1.71 5.16
C ARG A 83 -9.05 -1.57 4.18
N ALA A 84 -7.81 -1.76 4.65
CA ALA A 84 -6.62 -1.81 3.81
C ALA A 84 -6.73 -2.94 2.78
N LEU A 85 -6.99 -4.17 3.23
CA LEU A 85 -7.18 -5.34 2.37
C LEU A 85 -8.24 -5.08 1.28
N ARG A 86 -9.42 -4.56 1.67
CA ARG A 86 -10.49 -4.26 0.72
C ARG A 86 -10.04 -3.27 -0.35
N LYS A 87 -9.38 -2.17 0.04
CA LYS A 87 -8.92 -1.15 -0.92
C LYS A 87 -7.82 -1.64 -1.84
N LEU A 88 -6.91 -2.47 -1.34
CA LEU A 88 -5.87 -3.11 -2.16
C LEU A 88 -6.50 -4.02 -3.22
N LEU A 89 -7.48 -4.83 -2.84
CA LEU A 89 -8.23 -5.68 -3.78
C LEU A 89 -9.04 -4.86 -4.79
N ASP A 90 -9.71 -3.80 -4.36
CA ASP A 90 -10.46 -2.89 -5.26
C ASP A 90 -9.52 -2.25 -6.30
N LYS A 91 -8.26 -1.99 -5.93
CA LYS A 91 -7.19 -1.49 -6.83
C LYS A 91 -6.45 -2.59 -7.59
N GLN A 92 -6.89 -3.85 -7.49
CA GLN A 92 -6.25 -5.01 -8.13
C GLN A 92 -4.78 -5.22 -7.71
N ILE A 93 -4.44 -4.82 -6.49
CA ILE A 93 -3.15 -5.09 -5.85
C ILE A 93 -3.32 -6.37 -5.02
N PHE A 94 -2.68 -7.44 -5.47
CA PHE A 94 -2.85 -8.78 -4.91
C PHE A 94 -1.63 -9.23 -4.11
N PRO A 95 -1.83 -9.99 -3.02
CA PRO A 95 -0.74 -10.61 -2.28
C PRO A 95 -0.02 -11.66 -3.15
N ASN A 96 1.26 -11.89 -2.86
CA ASN A 96 2.18 -12.70 -3.65
C ASN A 96 1.74 -14.18 -3.88
N PRO A 97 0.98 -14.86 -2.99
CA PRO A 97 0.43 -16.18 -3.30
C PRO A 97 -0.59 -16.18 -4.46
N LEU A 98 -1.18 -15.02 -4.80
CA LEU A 98 -2.19 -14.88 -5.86
C LEU A 98 -1.64 -14.39 -7.21
N ARG A 99 -0.40 -13.88 -7.26
CA ARG A 99 0.25 -13.50 -8.53
C ARG A 99 0.41 -14.69 -9.49
N GLY A 100 0.65 -15.90 -8.95
CA GLY A 100 0.77 -17.13 -9.74
C GLY A 100 -0.55 -17.61 -10.36
N SER A 101 -1.68 -17.48 -9.64
CA SER A 101 -2.99 -17.99 -10.09
C SER A 101 -3.65 -17.11 -11.16
N TRP A 102 -3.39 -15.78 -11.14
CA TRP A 102 -3.90 -14.86 -12.15
C TRP A 102 -3.14 -14.96 -13.49
N ASN A 103 -1.81 -15.15 -13.45
CA ASN A 103 -1.01 -15.35 -14.65
C ASN A 103 -1.33 -16.68 -15.37
N ALA A 104 -1.77 -17.71 -14.65
CA ALA A 104 -2.21 -18.98 -15.25
C ALA A 104 -3.50 -18.84 -16.08
N LYS A 105 -4.35 -17.84 -15.82
CA LYS A 105 -5.58 -17.59 -16.60
C LYS A 105 -5.39 -16.74 -17.86
N LYS A 106 -4.30 -15.97 -17.97
CA LYS A 106 -4.01 -15.15 -19.15
C LYS A 106 -3.14 -15.84 -20.22
N GLY A 107 -2.62 -17.04 -19.94
CA GLY A 107 -1.83 -17.85 -20.88
C GLY A 107 -2.64 -18.84 -21.74
N LYS A 108 -3.97 -18.75 -21.73
CA LYS A 108 -4.86 -19.54 -22.60
C LYS A 108 -5.79 -18.64 -23.40
N VAL A 109 -5.23 -17.88 -24.36
CA VAL A 109 -5.88 -17.56 -25.64
C VAL A 109 -4.79 -17.55 -26.70
#